data_AF-A0A2W7AY56-F1
#
_entry.id   AF-A0A2W7AY56-F1
#
_cell.length_a   1.000
_cell.length_b   1.000
_cell.length_c   1.000
_cell.angle_alpha   90.00
_cell.angle_beta   90.00
_cell.angle_gamma   90.00
#
_symmetry.space_group_name_H-M   'P 1'
#
loop_
_entity.id
_entity.type
_entity.pdbx_description
1 polymer ?
#
loop_
_entity_poly.entity_id
_entity_poly.type
_entity_poly.pdbx_seq_one_letter_code
_entity_poly.pdbx_strand_id
1 'polypeptide(L)'
;MAMSASSSGIPSRWLVQVCRHRSCDRGGSEAVLAAFRQHQSPSILVAESDCMGQCSAGPTVKVMPGNTWYCRVTSEDVPRIVEQHLGKGELVCDRLHPRFHPPA
;
A
#
# COMPACT_ATOMS: atom_id res chain seq x y z
N MET A 1 -15.33 -7.41 -34.50
CA MET A 1 -14.74 -8.11 -33.33
C MET A 1 -13.27 -7.74 -33.28
N ALA A 2 -12.86 -6.92 -32.32
CA ALA A 2 -11.45 -6.57 -32.09
C ALA A 2 -11.17 -6.75 -30.60
N MET A 3 -10.65 -7.93 -30.26
CA MET A 3 -10.10 -8.22 -28.95
C MET A 3 -8.60 -7.93 -29.04
N SER A 4 -8.14 -6.79 -28.54
CA SER A 4 -6.70 -6.49 -28.43
C SER A 4 -6.43 -5.32 -27.50
N ALA A 5 -6.10 -5.64 -26.24
CA ALA A 5 -5.05 -4.99 -25.45
C ALA A 5 -4.87 -5.81 -24.15
N SER A 6 -4.11 -6.90 -24.22
CA SER A 6 -3.56 -7.55 -23.04
C SER A 6 -2.42 -6.67 -22.50
N SER A 7 -2.75 -5.68 -21.66
CA SER A 7 -1.77 -4.82 -21.01
C SER A 7 -1.14 -5.55 -19.84
N SER A 8 0.05 -6.09 -20.07
CA SER A 8 0.88 -6.75 -19.07
C SER A 8 1.22 -5.80 -17.92
N GLY A 9 0.69 -6.09 -16.74
CA GLY A 9 1.45 -6.12 -15.50
C GLY A 9 1.30 -4.96 -14.51
N ILE A 10 1.27 -3.70 -14.96
CA ILE A 10 1.38 -2.54 -14.04
C ILE A 10 0.27 -1.52 -14.33
N PRO A 11 -0.59 -1.18 -13.34
CA PRO A 11 -1.64 -0.20 -13.53
C PRO A 11 -1.06 1.20 -13.77
N SER A 12 -1.69 1.96 -14.67
CA SER A 12 -1.26 3.33 -15.02
C SER A 12 -1.36 4.31 -13.85
N ARG A 13 -2.05 3.94 -12.77
CA ARG A 13 -2.17 4.71 -11.55
C ARG A 13 -2.30 3.79 -10.33
N TRP A 14 -1.59 4.14 -9.27
CA TRP A 14 -1.66 3.52 -7.96
C TRP A 14 -2.41 4.42 -6.99
N LEU A 15 -3.23 3.81 -6.14
CA LEU A 15 -3.80 4.47 -4.98
C LEU A 15 -3.28 3.76 -3.73
N VAL A 16 -2.54 4.52 -2.91
CA VAL A 16 -2.04 4.10 -1.59
C VAL A 16 -2.90 4.75 -0.53
N GLN A 17 -3.60 3.95 0.27
CA GLN A 17 -4.39 4.43 1.40
C GLN A 17 -3.74 4.02 2.71
N VAL A 18 -3.44 5.00 3.57
CA VAL A 18 -2.85 4.77 4.89
C VAL A 18 -3.90 4.99 5.97
N CYS A 19 -4.12 4.01 6.84
CA CYS A 19 -5.05 4.15 7.96
C CYS A 19 -4.51 5.17 8.98
N ARG A 20 -5.26 6.24 9.24
CA ARG A 20 -4.94 7.31 10.21
C ARG A 20 -5.84 7.31 11.45
N HIS A 21 -6.65 6.26 11.64
CA HIS A 21 -7.50 6.16 12.84
C HIS A 21 -6.68 5.86 14.11
N ARG A 22 -7.29 6.08 15.29
CA ARG A 22 -6.66 6.09 16.63
C ARG A 22 -5.57 5.04 16.88
N SER A 23 -5.82 3.77 16.55
CA SER A 23 -4.85 2.69 16.82
C SER A 23 -3.65 2.73 15.88
N CYS A 24 -3.86 3.03 14.60
CA CYS A 24 -2.77 3.16 13.63
C CYS A 24 -1.98 4.45 13.87
N ASP A 25 -2.65 5.52 14.26
CA ASP A 25 -2.01 6.78 14.65
C ASP A 25 -1.03 6.58 15.81
N ARG A 26 -1.48 5.96 16.91
CA ARG A 26 -0.60 5.59 18.03
C ARG A 26 0.55 4.66 17.62
N GLY A 27 0.34 3.86 16.59
CA GLY A 27 1.35 2.97 15.99
C GLY A 27 2.33 3.67 15.03
N GLY A 28 2.26 4.99 14.88
CA GLY A 28 3.17 5.76 14.03
C GLY A 28 2.72 5.90 12.57
N SER A 29 1.43 5.70 12.26
CA SER A 29 0.95 5.80 10.86
C SER A 29 1.06 7.21 10.26
N GLU A 30 1.26 8.23 11.08
CA GLU A 30 1.56 9.60 10.61
C GLU A 30 2.88 9.64 9.85
N ALA A 31 3.95 9.07 10.42
CA ALA A 31 5.26 9.00 9.77
C ALA A 31 5.20 8.19 8.47
N VAL A 32 4.42 7.10 8.47
CA VAL A 32 4.17 6.28 7.27
C VAL A 32 3.47 7.10 6.17
N LEU A 33 2.39 7.81 6.52
CA LEU A 33 1.67 8.66 5.57
C LEU A 33 2.57 9.77 5.02
N ALA A 34 3.34 10.44 5.89
CA ALA A 34 4.27 11.49 5.50
C ALA A 34 5.33 10.96 4.53
N ALA A 35 5.90 9.79 4.80
CA ALA A 35 6.86 9.14 3.92
C ALA A 35 6.24 8.81 2.56
N PHE A 36 5.02 8.25 2.50
CA PHE A 36 4.36 7.99 1.21
C PHE A 36 4.08 9.27 0.43
N ARG A 37 3.67 10.36 1.10
CA ARG A 37 3.41 11.65 0.46
C ARG A 37 4.64 12.24 -0.24
N GLN A 38 5.86 11.93 0.21
CA GLN A 38 7.09 12.33 -0.48
C GLN A 38 7.24 11.69 -1.87
N HIS A 39 6.59 10.55 -2.10
CA HIS A 39 6.60 9.81 -3.38
C HIS A 39 5.34 10.06 -4.23
N GLN A 40 4.50 11.03 -3.85
CA GLN A 40 3.31 11.37 -4.61
C GLN A 40 3.69 11.84 -6.02
N SER A 41 3.02 11.29 -7.02
CA SER A 41 3.26 11.58 -8.43
C SER A 41 1.97 11.40 -9.24
N PRO A 42 1.91 11.80 -10.53
CA PRO A 42 0.71 11.58 -11.36
C PRO A 42 0.28 10.12 -11.45
N SER A 43 1.22 9.19 -11.23
CA SER A 43 0.97 7.75 -11.21
C SER A 43 0.77 7.18 -9.81
N ILE A 44 1.06 7.92 -8.73
CA ILE A 44 0.95 7.46 -7.35
C ILE A 44 0.15 8.48 -6.54
N LEU A 45 -1.11 8.15 -6.28
CA LEU A 45 -1.97 8.91 -5.39
C LEU A 45 -1.86 8.35 -3.98
N VAL A 46 -1.56 9.22 -3.02
CA VAL A 46 -1.50 8.86 -1.59
C VAL A 46 -2.66 9.54 -0.89
N ALA A 47 -3.47 8.76 -0.20
CA ALA A 47 -4.60 9.24 0.58
C ALA A 47 -4.52 8.69 2.00
N GLU A 48 -5.03 9.46 2.95
CA GLU A 48 -5.38 8.90 4.25
C GLU A 48 -6.73 8.19 4.19
N SER A 49 -6.96 7.32 5.16
CA SER A 49 -8.17 6.53 5.30
C SER A 49 -8.58 6.47 6.77
N ASP A 50 -9.89 6.36 6.98
CA ASP A 50 -10.49 5.94 8.23
C ASP A 50 -10.10 4.49 8.62
N CYS A 51 -10.65 4.05 9.75
CA CYS A 51 -10.41 2.71 10.29
C CYS A 51 -10.74 1.63 9.25
N MET A 52 -9.74 0.82 8.92
CA MET A 52 -9.89 -0.30 8.00
C MET A 52 -10.21 -1.64 8.70
N GLY A 53 -10.47 -1.64 10.01
CA GLY A 53 -10.77 -2.85 10.80
C GLY A 53 -9.54 -3.67 11.22
N GLN A 54 -8.33 -3.25 10.85
CA GLN A 54 -7.10 -4.05 11.01
C GLN A 54 -6.19 -3.57 12.15
N CYS A 55 -6.79 -3.10 13.25
CA CYS A 55 -6.08 -2.44 14.34
C CYS A 55 -4.95 -3.30 14.98
N SER A 56 -5.11 -4.62 15.04
CA SER A 56 -4.11 -5.54 15.62
C SER A 56 -2.83 -5.68 14.79
N ALA A 57 -2.85 -5.21 13.53
CA ALA A 57 -1.74 -5.25 12.60
C ALA A 57 -1.41 -3.86 12.02
N GLY A 58 -1.81 -2.80 12.72
CA GLY A 58 -1.48 -1.41 12.37
C GLY A 58 0.02 -1.10 12.54
N PRO A 59 0.57 -0.09 11.84
CA PRO A 59 -0.04 0.70 10.77
C PRO A 59 -0.40 -0.13 9.54
N THR A 60 -1.58 0.13 8.96
CA THR A 60 -2.11 -0.63 7.81
C THR A 60 -2.14 0.25 6.58
N VAL A 61 -1.68 -0.30 5.45
CA VAL A 61 -1.63 0.37 4.15
C VAL A 61 -2.28 -0.50 3.11
N LYS A 62 -3.18 0.07 2.31
CA LYS A 62 -3.86 -0.60 1.20
C LYS A 62 -3.39 -0.01 -0.12
N VAL A 63 -3.02 -0.85 -1.08
CA VAL A 63 -2.60 -0.45 -2.42
C VAL A 63 -3.56 -1.00 -3.48
N MET A 64 -3.98 -0.14 -4.40
CA MET A 64 -4.90 -0.45 -5.50
C MET A 64 -4.33 0.01 -6.85
N PRO A 65 -4.72 -0.62 -7.98
CA PRO A 65 -5.57 -1.81 -8.13
C PRO A 65 -4.78 -3.12 -7.91
N GLY A 66 -5.27 -4.00 -7.05
CA GLY A 66 -4.55 -5.21 -6.63
C GLY A 66 -5.00 -5.71 -5.26
N ASN A 67 -5.66 -4.84 -4.48
CA ASN A 67 -6.11 -5.13 -3.12
C ASN A 67 -4.96 -5.70 -2.27
N THR A 68 -3.77 -5.13 -2.45
CA THR A 68 -2.60 -5.48 -1.66
C THR A 68 -2.70 -4.79 -0.33
N TRP A 69 -2.50 -5.55 0.75
CA TRP A 69 -2.59 -5.05 2.11
C TRP A 69 -1.24 -5.25 2.76
N TYR A 70 -0.67 -4.16 3.27
CA TYR A 70 0.49 -4.17 4.12
C TYR A 70 0.10 -3.91 5.57
N CYS A 71 0.82 -4.55 6.47
CA CYS A 71 0.61 -4.46 7.91
C CYS A 71 1.93 -4.19 8.63
N ARG A 72 1.85 -3.59 9.83
CA ARG A 72 3.01 -3.19 10.64
C ARG A 72 4.03 -2.37 9.83
N VAL A 73 3.53 -1.53 8.93
CA VAL A 73 4.37 -0.72 8.04
C VAL A 73 5.05 0.36 8.86
N THR A 74 6.35 0.52 8.67
CA THR A 74 7.15 1.63 9.21
C THR A 74 7.49 2.61 8.10
N SER A 75 7.94 3.82 8.47
CA SER A 75 8.42 4.82 7.49
C SER A 75 9.61 4.30 6.68
N GLU A 76 10.44 3.42 7.25
CA GLU A 76 11.60 2.81 6.59
C GLU A 76 11.20 1.78 5.52
N ASP A 77 10.02 1.17 5.64
CA ASP A 77 9.50 0.23 4.65
C ASP A 77 8.95 0.95 3.40
N VAL A 78 8.64 2.26 3.50
CA VAL A 78 7.97 3.01 2.44
C VAL A 78 8.76 3.08 1.14
N PRO A 79 10.06 3.46 1.12
CA PRO A 79 10.83 3.48 -0.12
C PRO A 79 10.83 2.11 -0.80
N ARG A 80 10.98 1.04 -0.02
CA ARG A 80 10.94 -0.33 -0.52
C ARG A 80 9.59 -0.69 -1.15
N ILE A 81 8.47 -0.32 -0.53
CA ILE A 81 7.13 -0.54 -1.08
C ILE A 81 6.96 0.25 -2.39
N VAL A 82 7.39 1.50 -2.43
CA VAL A 82 7.30 2.35 -3.62
C VAL A 82 8.15 1.80 -4.77
N GLU A 83 9.41 1.48 -4.53
CA GLU A 83 10.34 1.04 -5.57
C GLU A 83 10.03 -0.37 -6.07
N GLN A 84 9.73 -1.31 -5.17
CA GLN A 84 9.48 -2.70 -5.54
C GLN A 84 8.04 -2.88 -6.06
N HIS A 85 7.04 -2.51 -5.27
CA HIS A 85 5.65 -2.80 -5.64
C HIS A 85 5.10 -1.78 -6.64
N LEU A 86 5.20 -0.47 -6.35
CA LEU A 86 4.65 0.54 -7.25
C LEU A 86 5.52 0.75 -8.51
N GLY A 87 6.83 0.54 -8.39
CA GLY A 87 7.77 0.69 -9.50
C GLY A 87 7.92 -0.54 -10.38
N LYS A 88 8.02 -1.76 -9.80
CA LYS A 88 8.28 -3.00 -10.54
C LYS A 88 7.11 -3.98 -10.55
N GLY A 89 6.05 -3.74 -9.76
CA GLY A 89 4.94 -4.67 -9.59
C GLY A 89 5.25 -5.84 -8.64
N GLU A 90 6.37 -5.80 -7.90
CA GLU A 90 6.82 -6.88 -7.04
C GLU A 90 6.40 -6.64 -5.57
N LEU A 91 5.68 -7.60 -4.97
CA LEU A 91 5.15 -7.44 -3.61
C LEU A 91 6.25 -7.56 -2.54
N VAL A 92 6.19 -6.68 -1.54
CA VAL A 92 7.00 -6.78 -0.31
C VAL A 92 6.42 -7.85 0.62
N CYS A 93 6.78 -9.12 0.39
CA CYS A 93 6.19 -10.28 1.05
C CYS A 93 6.20 -10.24 2.59
N ASP A 94 7.27 -9.73 3.21
CA ASP A 94 7.41 -9.67 4.67
C ASP A 94 6.55 -8.59 5.36
N ARG A 95 5.88 -7.74 4.58
CA ARG A 95 4.90 -6.78 5.09
C ARG A 95 3.47 -7.11 4.69
N LEU A 96 3.24 -8.15 3.89
CA LEU A 96 1.89 -8.52 3.48
C LEU A 96 1.03 -8.92 4.67
N HIS A 97 -0.22 -8.46 4.67
CA HIS A 97 -1.16 -8.76 5.73
C HIS A 97 -1.66 -10.21 5.58
N PRO A 98 -1.39 -11.11 6.54
CA PRO A 98 -1.60 -12.57 6.38
C PRO A 98 -3.07 -12.96 6.20
N ARG A 99 -4.01 -12.16 6.73
CA ARG A 99 -5.45 -12.35 6.50
C ARG A 99 -5.87 -12.20 5.03
N PHE A 100 -5.20 -11.34 4.26
CA PHE A 100 -5.53 -11.06 2.86
C PHE A 100 -4.57 -11.76 1.90
N HIS A 101 -3.38 -12.11 2.38
CA HIS A 101 -2.31 -12.76 1.65
C HIS A 101 -1.81 -13.94 2.48
N PRO A 102 -2.56 -15.07 2.54
CA PRO A 102 -2.12 -16.24 3.28
C PRO A 102 -0.81 -16.78 2.69
N PRO A 103 0.14 -17.24 3.52
CA PRO A 103 1.32 -17.92 3.01
C PRO A 103 0.87 -19.19 2.26
N ALA A 104 1.45 -19.39 1.07
CA ALA A 104 1.22 -20.60 0.27
C ALA A 104 1.80 -21.84 0.95
#